data_AF-A0A2K6WG66-F1
#
_entry.id   AF-A0A2K6WG66-F1
#
_cell.length_a   1.000
_cell.length_b   1.000
_cell.length_c   1.000
_cell.angle_alpha   90.00
_cell.angle_beta   90.00
_cell.angle_gamma   90.00
#
_symmetry.space_group_name_H-M   'P 1'
#
loop_
_entity.id
_entity.type
_entity.pdbx_description
1 polymer ?
#
loop_
_entity_poly.entity_id
_entity_poly.type
_entity_poly.pdbx_seq_one_letter_code
_entity_poly.pdbx_strand_id
1 'polypeptide(L)'
;MGSKHGKVLNLATNPYHFSLEGVHIMGTSGECLSDLKRFTKRLNGIALLSKILDWQHLAPTIPDTVDGFPFVNRDPFIIESFPHILFAANQPEVSHAVVEYEGNRRTLLLSIPSFTKTFSMVLVNLRNLEVVEHNFSKDKLLCDFEMCGISFEKLSTISLMVK
;
A
#
# COMPACT_ATOMS: atom_id res chain seq x y z
N MET A 1 -0.83 8.12 -32.91
CA MET A 1 -1.90 8.95 -32.32
C MET A 1 -1.94 8.67 -30.82
N GLY A 2 -1.47 9.59 -29.97
CA GLY A 2 -1.55 9.45 -28.52
C GLY A 2 -2.83 10.07 -27.97
N SER A 3 -3.51 9.39 -27.05
CA SER A 3 -4.68 9.95 -26.35
C SER A 3 -4.27 11.21 -25.56
N LYS A 4 -5.02 12.30 -25.68
CA LYS A 4 -4.79 13.55 -24.92
C LYS A 4 -4.82 13.34 -23.39
N HIS A 5 -5.44 12.25 -22.93
CA HIS A 5 -5.52 11.86 -21.52
C HIS A 5 -4.41 10.89 -21.08
N GLY A 6 -3.56 10.42 -22.00
CA GLY A 6 -2.54 9.40 -21.72
C GLY A 6 -1.47 9.85 -20.71
N LYS A 7 -1.32 11.16 -20.45
CA LYS A 7 -0.38 11.68 -19.45
C LYS A 7 -0.79 11.42 -17.99
N VAL A 8 -2.04 11.01 -17.74
CA VAL A 8 -2.57 10.80 -16.38
C VAL A 8 -2.39 9.35 -15.90
N LEU A 9 -2.28 8.39 -16.83
CA LEU A 9 -2.15 6.97 -16.49
C LEU A 9 -0.67 6.57 -16.41
N ASN A 10 -0.26 6.09 -15.24
CA ASN A 10 1.06 5.51 -15.04
C ASN A 10 0.92 4.00 -14.84
N LEU A 11 1.56 3.21 -15.71
CA LEU A 11 1.68 1.77 -15.53
C LEU A 11 2.94 1.51 -14.69
N ALA A 12 2.76 1.00 -13.48
CA ALA A 12 3.83 0.77 -12.51
C ALA A 12 4.19 -0.73 -12.39
N THR A 13 5.39 -1.01 -11.89
CA THR A 13 5.88 -2.36 -11.59
C THR A 13 5.41 -2.84 -10.22
N ASN A 14 5.59 -4.13 -9.92
CA ASN A 14 5.51 -4.70 -8.58
C ASN A 14 6.90 -5.27 -8.22
N PRO A 15 7.54 -4.86 -7.11
CA PRO A 15 7.13 -3.80 -6.19
C PRO A 15 7.12 -2.41 -6.84
N TYR A 16 6.46 -1.44 -6.17
CA TYR A 16 6.42 -0.06 -6.61
C TYR A 16 6.95 0.89 -5.53
N HIS A 17 7.75 1.87 -5.96
CA HIS A 17 8.28 2.93 -5.11
C HIS A 17 8.17 4.26 -5.85
N PHE A 18 7.63 5.28 -5.17
CA PHE A 18 7.45 6.62 -5.73
C PHE A 18 7.45 7.67 -4.63
N SER A 19 7.57 8.94 -5.02
CA SER A 19 7.45 10.08 -4.11
C SER A 19 6.34 11.00 -4.57
N LEU A 20 5.47 11.40 -3.65
CA LEU A 20 4.39 12.34 -3.90
C LEU A 20 4.43 13.43 -2.84
N GLU A 21 4.56 14.70 -3.25
CA GLU A 21 4.64 15.86 -2.34
C GLU A 21 5.71 15.71 -1.23
N GLY A 22 6.85 15.07 -1.57
CA GLY A 22 7.93 14.81 -0.62
C GLY A 22 7.73 13.56 0.25
N VAL A 23 6.59 12.89 0.15
CA VAL A 23 6.32 11.63 0.85
C VAL A 23 6.77 10.45 -0.01
N HIS A 24 7.86 9.79 0.41
CA HIS A 24 8.31 8.49 -0.10
C HIS A 24 7.35 7.35 0.28
N ILE A 25 6.87 6.62 -0.72
CA ILE A 25 5.85 5.58 -0.59
C ILE A 25 6.31 4.34 -1.33
N MET A 26 6.25 3.20 -0.67
CA MET A 26 6.66 1.92 -1.21
C MET A 26 5.60 0.87 -0.89
N GLY A 27 5.42 -0.09 -1.79
CA GLY A 27 4.57 -1.24 -1.48
C GLY A 27 4.54 -2.32 -2.55
N THR A 28 3.79 -3.37 -2.23
CA THR A 28 3.65 -4.56 -3.06
C THR A 28 2.18 -4.84 -3.36
N SER A 29 1.94 -5.70 -4.35
CA SER A 29 0.58 -6.18 -4.67
C SER A 29 0.00 -7.16 -3.62
N GLY A 30 0.79 -7.51 -2.61
CA GLY A 30 0.34 -8.25 -1.42
C GLY A 30 0.71 -9.72 -1.37
N GLU A 31 1.27 -10.29 -2.44
CA GLU A 31 1.64 -11.71 -2.52
C GLU A 31 2.69 -12.05 -1.46
N CYS A 32 3.74 -11.23 -1.33
CA CYS A 32 4.82 -11.45 -0.37
C CYS A 32 4.32 -11.45 1.08
N LEU A 33 3.44 -10.51 1.43
CA LEU A 33 2.85 -10.44 2.77
C LEU A 33 1.93 -11.63 3.04
N SER A 34 1.14 -12.03 2.04
CA SER A 34 0.25 -13.18 2.12
C SER A 34 1.03 -14.49 2.27
N ASP A 35 2.16 -14.61 1.58
CA ASP A 35 3.03 -15.77 1.66
C ASP A 35 3.70 -15.88 3.04
N LEU A 36 4.27 -14.79 3.57
CA LEU A 36 4.79 -14.74 4.93
C LEU A 36 3.76 -15.18 5.98
N LYS A 37 2.50 -14.76 5.81
CA LYS A 37 1.40 -15.12 6.71
C LYS A 37 1.14 -16.62 6.77
N ARG A 38 1.48 -17.40 5.73
CA ARG A 38 1.40 -18.88 5.74
C ARG A 38 2.35 -19.49 6.78
N PHE A 39 3.48 -18.85 7.03
CA PHE A 39 4.52 -19.32 7.95
C PHE A 39 4.38 -18.74 9.37
N THR A 40 3.67 -17.64 9.55
CA THR A 40 3.55 -16.94 10.84
C THR A 40 2.10 -16.77 11.30
N LYS A 41 1.46 -17.86 11.73
CA LYS A 41 0.03 -17.85 12.15
C LYS A 41 -0.32 -16.87 13.28
N ARG A 42 0.66 -16.43 14.07
CA ARG A 42 0.47 -15.52 15.21
C ARG A 42 0.52 -14.03 14.84
N LEU A 43 1.05 -13.69 13.67
CA LEU A 43 1.27 -12.30 13.27
C LEU A 43 0.15 -11.83 12.33
N ASN A 44 -0.38 -10.64 12.58
CA ASN A 44 -1.30 -9.97 11.65
C ASN A 44 -0.51 -9.26 10.53
N GLY A 45 -1.22 -8.69 9.54
CA GLY A 45 -0.58 -8.05 8.39
C GLY A 45 0.34 -6.89 8.78
N ILE A 46 -0.05 -6.09 9.78
CA ILE A 46 0.76 -4.96 10.26
C ILE A 46 2.01 -5.41 10.99
N ALA A 47 1.92 -6.43 11.85
CA ALA A 47 3.09 -6.99 12.51
C ALA A 47 4.09 -7.55 11.50
N LEU A 48 3.61 -8.18 10.43
CA LEU A 48 4.47 -8.64 9.33
C LEU A 48 5.06 -7.50 8.51
N LEU A 49 4.30 -6.44 8.19
CA LEU A 49 4.86 -5.24 7.55
C LEU A 49 5.95 -4.58 8.40
N SER A 50 5.76 -4.56 9.73
CA SER A 50 6.79 -4.07 10.65
C SER A 50 8.04 -4.93 10.58
N LYS A 51 7.89 -6.26 10.46
CA LYS A 51 9.05 -7.15 10.28
C LYS A 51 9.73 -6.99 8.92
N ILE A 52 8.98 -6.80 7.85
CA ILE A 52 9.53 -6.47 6.53
C ILE A 52 10.39 -5.20 6.60
N LEU A 53 9.92 -4.19 7.32
CA LEU A 53 10.67 -2.95 7.52
C LEU A 53 11.92 -3.17 8.39
N ASP A 54 11.81 -3.95 9.48
CA ASP A 54 12.95 -4.32 10.34
C ASP A 54 14.02 -5.11 9.55
N TRP A 55 13.61 -6.04 8.70
CA TRP A 55 14.49 -6.86 7.86
C TRP A 55 15.07 -6.09 6.67
N GLN A 56 14.49 -4.94 6.34
CA GLN A 56 14.84 -4.14 5.15
C GLN A 56 14.72 -4.94 3.85
N HIS A 57 13.74 -5.85 3.77
CA HIS A 57 13.56 -6.75 2.62
C HIS A 57 12.08 -7.00 2.35
N LEU A 58 11.56 -6.53 1.21
CA LEU A 58 10.14 -6.57 0.84
C LEU A 58 9.58 -7.99 0.69
N ALA A 59 10.40 -8.93 0.23
CA ALA A 59 9.97 -10.27 -0.16
C ALA A 59 11.01 -11.34 0.25
N PRO A 60 11.26 -11.53 1.55
CA PRO A 60 12.34 -12.37 2.05
C PRO A 60 12.18 -13.87 1.72
N THR A 61 11.01 -14.27 1.23
CA THR A 61 10.72 -15.66 0.84
C THR A 61 10.82 -15.90 -0.66
N ILE A 62 11.15 -14.87 -1.46
CA ILE A 62 11.48 -15.03 -2.87
C ILE A 62 12.97 -15.42 -2.97
N PRO A 63 13.34 -16.49 -3.71
CA PRO A 63 12.49 -17.30 -4.60
C PRO A 63 11.94 -18.60 -4.00
N ASP A 64 12.16 -18.88 -2.71
CA ASP A 64 11.90 -20.20 -2.10
C ASP A 64 10.43 -20.64 -2.13
N THR A 65 9.48 -19.71 -1.93
CA THR A 65 8.04 -20.03 -1.80
C THR A 65 7.16 -19.22 -2.74
N VAL A 66 7.71 -18.16 -3.32
CA VAL A 66 7.08 -17.30 -4.31
C VAL A 66 8.09 -17.13 -5.45
N ASP A 67 7.65 -17.35 -6.68
CA ASP A 67 8.51 -17.26 -7.85
C ASP A 67 9.13 -15.86 -7.97
N GLY A 68 10.43 -15.83 -8.25
CA GLY A 68 11.20 -14.61 -8.46
C GLY A 68 12.06 -14.69 -9.70
N PHE A 69 12.41 -13.52 -10.24
CA PHE A 69 13.41 -13.46 -11.30
C PHE A 69 14.82 -13.62 -10.70
N PRO A 70 15.72 -14.45 -11.28
CA PRO A 70 17.04 -14.73 -10.72
C PRO A 70 18.02 -13.58 -11.00
N PHE A 71 17.93 -12.51 -10.22
CA PHE A 71 18.86 -11.38 -10.32
C PHE A 71 20.27 -11.80 -9.86
N VAL A 72 21.31 -11.39 -10.60
CA VAL A 72 22.71 -11.79 -10.31
C VAL A 72 23.44 -10.77 -9.44
N ASN A 73 23.27 -9.47 -9.73
CA ASN A 73 24.12 -8.42 -9.17
C ASN A 73 23.44 -7.57 -8.09
N ARG A 74 22.11 -7.51 -8.10
CA ARG A 74 21.32 -6.65 -7.21
C ARG A 74 20.00 -7.32 -6.93
N ASP A 75 19.65 -7.41 -5.66
CA ASP A 75 18.32 -7.80 -5.23
C ASP A 75 17.39 -6.58 -5.22
N PRO A 76 16.32 -6.54 -6.05
CA PRO A 76 15.39 -5.41 -6.08
C PRO A 76 14.44 -5.36 -4.87
N PHE A 77 14.42 -6.37 -4.01
CA PHE A 77 13.55 -6.42 -2.83
C PHE A 77 14.19 -5.77 -1.60
N ILE A 78 15.47 -5.42 -1.64
CA ILE A 78 16.14 -4.68 -0.57
C ILE A 78 15.57 -3.25 -0.48
N ILE A 79 15.19 -2.84 0.73
CA ILE A 79 14.68 -1.50 1.01
C ILE A 79 15.86 -0.54 1.20
N GLU A 80 16.22 0.19 0.13
CA GLU A 80 17.38 1.11 0.13
C GLU A 80 17.08 2.45 0.81
N SER A 81 15.82 2.88 0.85
CA SER A 81 15.39 4.15 1.44
C SER A 81 14.26 3.94 2.42
N PHE A 82 14.32 4.61 3.58
CA PHE A 82 13.30 4.51 4.60
C PHE A 82 11.97 5.13 4.12
N PRO A 83 10.92 4.33 3.88
CA PRO A 83 9.66 4.84 3.35
C PRO A 83 8.87 5.58 4.43
N HIS A 84 8.14 6.63 4.07
CA HIS A 84 7.17 7.25 4.99
C HIS A 84 5.88 6.42 5.05
N ILE A 85 5.56 5.69 3.98
CA ILE A 85 4.43 4.77 3.90
C ILE A 85 4.91 3.46 3.27
N LEU A 86 4.70 2.34 3.98
CA LEU A 86 4.91 0.99 3.47
C LEU A 86 3.56 0.27 3.42
N PHE A 87 3.11 -0.14 2.22
CA PHE A 87 1.82 -0.81 2.06
C PHE A 87 1.92 -2.21 1.44
N ALA A 88 0.92 -3.03 1.72
CA ALA A 88 0.64 -4.26 0.99
C ALA A 88 -0.82 -4.27 0.55
N ALA A 89 -1.06 -4.51 -0.73
CA ALA A 89 -2.40 -4.59 -1.29
C ALA A 89 -3.03 -5.98 -1.11
N ASN A 90 -4.28 -6.12 -1.57
CA ASN A 90 -5.01 -7.39 -1.63
C ASN A 90 -5.11 -8.16 -0.31
N GLN A 91 -5.12 -7.44 0.81
CA GLN A 91 -5.26 -8.03 2.14
C GLN A 91 -6.74 -8.33 2.49
N PRO A 92 -7.02 -9.16 3.50
CA PRO A 92 -8.40 -9.48 3.88
C PRO A 92 -9.19 -8.29 4.45
N GLU A 93 -8.51 -7.36 5.12
CA GLU A 93 -9.12 -6.23 5.84
C GLU A 93 -8.16 -5.02 5.85
N VAL A 94 -8.73 -3.83 6.05
CA VAL A 94 -7.93 -2.63 6.33
C VAL A 94 -7.28 -2.79 7.71
N SER A 95 -5.99 -2.52 7.78
CA SER A 95 -5.29 -2.35 9.04
C SER A 95 -4.15 -1.36 8.83
N HIS A 96 -3.78 -0.61 9.86
CA HIS A 96 -2.69 0.35 9.77
C HIS A 96 -2.08 0.62 11.15
N ALA A 97 -0.80 1.00 11.16
CA ALA A 97 -0.13 1.53 12.34
C ALA A 97 1.00 2.46 11.92
N VAL A 98 1.28 3.48 12.73
CA VAL A 98 2.50 4.26 12.60
C VAL A 98 3.55 3.64 13.51
N VAL A 99 4.70 3.29 12.96
CA VAL A 99 5.87 2.81 13.71
C VAL A 99 6.94 3.89 13.73
N GLU A 100 7.58 4.07 14.88
CA GLU A 100 8.62 5.06 15.10
C GLU A 100 9.97 4.38 15.34
N TYR A 101 11.02 4.98 14.78
CA TYR A 101 12.41 4.55 14.88
C TYR A 101 13.28 5.74 15.31
N GLU A 102 14.53 5.45 15.65
CA GLU A 102 15.50 6.46 16.06
C GLU A 102 15.68 7.59 15.02
N GLY A 103 15.85 8.81 15.52
CA GLY A 103 16.01 10.01 14.70
C GLY A 103 14.69 10.55 14.13
N ASN A 104 13.59 10.42 14.87
CA ASN A 104 12.24 10.89 14.46
C ASN A 104 11.75 10.30 13.14
N ARG A 105 12.24 9.10 12.80
CA ARG A 105 11.84 8.38 11.60
C ARG A 105 10.54 7.65 11.88
N ARG A 106 9.50 7.97 11.11
CA ARG A 106 8.18 7.34 11.25
C ARG A 106 7.73 6.74 9.93
N THR A 107 7.13 5.55 9.97
CA THR A 107 6.52 4.90 8.80
C THR A 107 5.07 4.55 9.10
N LEU A 108 4.16 4.92 8.21
CA LEU A 108 2.81 4.35 8.18
C LEU A 108 2.86 2.98 7.50
N LEU A 109 2.56 1.93 8.26
CA LEU A 109 2.33 0.59 7.74
C LEU A 109 0.87 0.47 7.36
N LEU A 110 0.58 0.01 6.14
CA LEU A 110 -0.78 -0.04 5.62
C LEU A 110 -1.11 -1.38 4.93
N SER A 111 -2.10 -2.08 5.49
CA SER A 111 -2.75 -3.24 4.89
C SER A 111 -3.97 -2.74 4.09
N ILE A 112 -3.89 -2.79 2.76
CA ILE A 112 -4.97 -2.35 1.87
C ILE A 112 -5.80 -3.57 1.47
N PRO A 113 -7.13 -3.53 1.66
CA PRO A 113 -8.00 -4.67 1.43
C PRO A 113 -8.21 -4.93 -0.06
N SER A 114 -8.56 -6.17 -0.40
CA SER A 114 -9.03 -6.49 -1.76
C SER A 114 -10.41 -5.87 -2.00
N PHE A 115 -10.47 -4.88 -2.89
CA PHE A 115 -11.72 -4.19 -3.24
C PHE A 115 -12.83 -5.16 -3.69
N THR A 116 -12.49 -6.19 -4.47
CA THR A 116 -13.45 -7.20 -4.95
C THR A 116 -14.12 -7.99 -3.81
N LYS A 117 -13.47 -8.07 -2.64
CA LYS A 117 -13.98 -8.79 -1.47
C LYS A 117 -14.68 -7.88 -0.47
N THR A 118 -14.13 -6.69 -0.23
CA THR A 118 -14.60 -5.78 0.83
C THR A 118 -15.47 -4.64 0.32
N PHE A 119 -15.41 -4.32 -0.98
CA PHE A 119 -15.95 -3.10 -1.55
C PHE A 119 -15.49 -1.85 -0.79
N SER A 120 -14.24 -1.85 -0.32
CA SER A 120 -13.67 -0.75 0.44
C SER A 120 -12.37 -0.23 -0.15
N MET A 121 -12.14 1.07 0.01
CA MET A 121 -10.91 1.77 -0.36
C MET A 121 -10.32 2.47 0.87
N VAL A 122 -9.05 2.82 0.77
CA VAL A 122 -8.34 3.54 1.83
C VAL A 122 -7.88 4.90 1.30
N LEU A 123 -8.18 5.94 2.06
CA LEU A 123 -7.68 7.31 1.84
C LEU A 123 -6.60 7.59 2.87
N VAL A 124 -5.46 8.10 2.41
CA VAL A 124 -4.37 8.52 3.29
C VAL A 124 -4.13 10.00 3.12
N ASN A 125 -4.14 10.73 4.23
CA ASN A 125 -3.75 12.13 4.25
C ASN A 125 -2.22 12.24 4.34
N LEU A 126 -1.57 12.74 3.30
CA LEU A 126 -0.11 12.78 3.21
C LEU A 126 0.55 13.74 4.22
N ARG A 127 -0.19 14.72 4.76
CA ARG A 127 0.35 15.68 5.74
C ARG A 127 0.49 15.07 7.13
N ASN A 128 -0.52 14.32 7.59
CA ASN A 128 -0.56 13.80 8.96
C ASN A 128 -0.46 12.27 9.03
N LEU A 129 -0.53 11.56 7.90
CA LEU A 129 -0.59 10.08 7.77
C LEU A 129 -1.87 9.46 8.36
N GLU A 130 -2.94 10.24 8.49
CA GLU A 130 -4.25 9.74 8.88
C GLU A 130 -4.85 8.84 7.80
N VAL A 131 -5.47 7.74 8.21
CA VAL A 131 -6.02 6.71 7.33
C VAL A 131 -7.52 6.62 7.54
N VAL A 132 -8.29 6.77 6.46
CA VAL A 132 -9.75 6.63 6.46
C VAL A 132 -10.16 5.53 5.51
N GLU A 133 -10.91 4.54 6.01
CA GLU A 133 -11.56 3.54 5.17
C GLU A 133 -12.90 4.08 4.65
N HIS A 134 -13.14 3.93 3.34
CA HIS A 134 -14.41 4.25 2.71
C HIS A 134 -15.02 2.99 2.09
N ASN A 135 -16.26 2.67 2.49
CA ASN A 135 -16.98 1.45 2.10
C ASN A 135 -18.10 1.78 1.08
N PHE A 136 -18.11 1.07 -0.04
CA PHE A 136 -19.13 1.15 -1.07
C PHE A 136 -20.16 0.04 -0.86
N SER A 137 -21.33 0.38 -0.32
CA SER A 137 -22.47 -0.56 -0.26
C SER A 137 -23.54 -0.09 -1.23
N LYS A 138 -24.16 -1.04 -1.96
CA LYS A 138 -25.20 -0.73 -2.96
C LYS A 138 -26.38 0.04 -2.36
N ASP A 139 -26.66 -0.14 -1.08
CA ASP A 139 -27.76 0.54 -0.38
C ASP A 139 -27.49 2.03 -0.07
N LYS A 140 -26.24 2.50 -0.15
CA LYS A 140 -25.89 3.92 0.05
C LYS A 140 -26.03 4.78 -1.21
N LEU A 141 -26.16 4.17 -2.38
CA LEU A 141 -26.26 4.90 -3.66
C LEU A 141 -27.60 5.64 -3.85
N LEU A 142 -28.59 5.40 -2.99
CA LEU A 142 -29.87 6.12 -2.99
C LEU A 142 -29.90 7.35 -2.06
N CYS A 143 -28.87 7.57 -1.23
CA CYS A 143 -28.86 8.69 -0.26
C CYS A 143 -27.75 9.72 -0.47
N ASP A 144 -26.72 9.45 -1.27
CA ASP A 144 -25.52 10.32 -1.32
C ASP A 144 -25.42 11.24 -2.56
N PHE A 145 -26.49 11.39 -3.36
CA PHE A 145 -26.49 12.36 -4.47
C PHE A 145 -26.66 13.84 -4.04
N GLU A 146 -26.98 14.13 -2.77
CA GLU A 146 -27.14 15.50 -2.25
C GLU A 146 -26.21 15.88 -1.08
N MET A 147 -25.31 14.99 -0.63
CA MET A 147 -24.39 15.31 0.48
C MET A 147 -22.99 14.70 0.29
N CYS A 148 -22.25 15.16 -0.72
CA CYS A 148 -20.80 15.12 -0.65
C CYS A 148 -20.17 16.31 -1.38
N GLY A 149 -20.37 17.50 -0.80
CA GLY A 149 -19.53 18.67 -1.04
C GLY A 149 -18.13 18.51 -0.42
N ILE A 150 -17.46 17.38 -0.66
CA ILE A 150 -16.02 17.28 -0.37
C ILE A 150 -15.32 17.99 -1.51
N SER A 151 -14.89 19.22 -1.23
CA SER A 151 -13.82 19.85 -2.00
C SER A 151 -12.61 18.89 -1.95
N PHE A 152 -12.34 18.23 -3.07
CA PHE A 152 -11.11 17.47 -3.32
C PHE A 152 -9.86 18.36 -3.35
N GLU A 153 -9.96 19.66 -3.06
CA GLU A 153 -8.86 20.62 -3.23
C GLU A 153 -7.76 20.53 -2.17
N LYS A 154 -7.83 19.61 -1.19
CA LYS A 154 -6.79 19.47 -0.14
C LYS A 154 -6.36 18.05 0.21
N LEU A 155 -6.80 17.04 -0.53
CA LEU A 155 -6.32 15.67 -0.33
C LEU A 155 -5.54 15.23 -1.56
N SER A 156 -4.22 15.12 -1.40
CA SER A 156 -3.36 14.36 -2.32
C SER A 156 -3.65 12.86 -2.12
N THR A 157 -4.81 12.42 -2.60
CA THR A 157 -5.30 11.06 -2.44
C THR A 157 -4.57 10.10 -3.38
N ILE A 158 -4.03 9.02 -2.82
CA ILE A 158 -3.55 7.88 -3.60
C ILE A 158 -4.66 6.84 -3.65
N SER A 159 -5.25 6.67 -4.84
CA SER A 159 -6.06 5.49 -5.14
C SER A 159 -5.13 4.42 -5.73
N LEU A 160 -4.74 3.46 -4.90
CA LEU A 160 -3.98 2.28 -5.33
C LEU A 160 -4.96 1.20 -5.76
N MET A 161 -5.32 1.20 -7.04
CA MET A 161 -6.07 0.11 -7.66
C MET A 161 -5.07 -0.95 -8.15
N VAL A 162 -4.71 -1.87 -7.27
CA VAL A 162 -3.95 -3.06 -7.65
C VAL A 162 -4.95 -4.08 -8.22
N LYS A 163 -4.70 -4.54 -9.45
CA LYS A 163 -5.51 -5.59 -10.10
C LYS A 163 -5.33 -6.94 -9.43
#